data_AF-A0A0F8CGS5-F1
#
_entry.id   AF-A0A0F8CGS5-F1
#
_cell.length_a   1.000
_cell.length_b   1.000
_cell.length_c   1.000
_cell.angle_alpha   90.00
_cell.angle_beta   90.00
_cell.angle_gamma   90.00
#
_symmetry.space_group_name_H-M   'P 1'
#
loop_
_entity.id
_entity.type
_entity.pdbx_description
1 polymer ?
#
loop_
_entity_poly.entity_id
_entity_poly.type
_entity_poly.pdbx_seq_one_letter_code
_entity_poly.pdbx_strand_id
1 'polypeptide(L)'
;MTEFKSETPTFEIPRGYSMSVINLYFWVGLVSAILLRGIIIADHYSVFWGKAIWYLGVAGYLWFFTHRYHIAKRRFSVVKDLSLLEKVRARQKLSEKDLEGMEYLLWSLSVSKERANYLVISVFSVIAIALSLSLDLGILKL
;
A
#
# COMPACT_ATOMS: atom_id res chain seq x y z
N MET A 1 -25.23 45.23 -0.48
CA MET A 1 -25.21 43.79 -0.82
C MET A 1 -23.81 43.46 -1.29
N THR A 2 -22.99 42.93 -0.39
CA THR A 2 -21.61 42.55 -0.69
C THR A 2 -21.66 41.14 -1.25
N GLU A 3 -21.34 40.96 -2.53
CA GLU A 3 -21.23 39.64 -3.14
C GLU A 3 -20.18 38.81 -2.40
N PHE A 4 -20.62 37.75 -1.74
CA PHE A 4 -19.73 36.70 -1.26
C PHE A 4 -19.17 35.97 -2.49
N LYS A 5 -18.00 36.41 -2.94
CA LYS A 5 -17.18 35.70 -3.91
C LYS A 5 -16.83 34.34 -3.27
N SER A 6 -17.48 33.27 -3.71
CA SER A 6 -17.14 31.92 -3.26
C SER A 6 -15.74 31.61 -3.82
N GLU A 7 -14.71 31.84 -3.02
CA GLU A 7 -13.39 31.33 -3.28
C GLU A 7 -13.49 29.80 -3.26
N THR A 8 -13.64 29.18 -4.43
CA THR A 8 -13.45 27.74 -4.58
C THR A 8 -12.04 27.45 -4.05
N PRO A 9 -11.89 26.66 -2.98
CA PRO A 9 -10.58 26.34 -2.45
C PRO A 9 -9.75 25.78 -3.60
N THR A 10 -8.63 26.43 -3.91
CA THR A 10 -7.76 26.05 -5.01
C THR A 10 -7.17 24.69 -4.68
N PHE A 11 -7.79 23.62 -5.16
CA PHE A 11 -7.30 22.26 -4.98
C PHE A 11 -5.85 22.17 -5.47
N GLU A 12 -4.91 21.79 -4.61
CA GLU A 12 -3.50 21.63 -4.99
C GLU A 12 -3.17 20.16 -5.23
N ILE A 13 -2.41 19.89 -6.29
CA ILE A 13 -2.00 18.53 -6.62
C ILE A 13 -0.96 18.07 -5.58
N PRO A 14 -1.16 16.90 -4.94
CA PRO A 14 -0.22 16.43 -3.94
C PRO A 14 1.17 16.21 -4.51
N ARG A 15 2.21 16.60 -3.76
CA ARG A 15 3.58 16.25 -4.12
C ARG A 15 3.85 14.76 -3.94
N GLY A 16 4.64 14.20 -4.86
CA GLY A 16 5.14 12.83 -4.78
C GLY A 16 6.05 12.61 -3.57
N TYR A 17 6.08 11.38 -3.05
CA TYR A 17 7.05 10.99 -2.03
C TYR A 17 8.43 10.74 -2.64
N SER A 18 9.49 10.93 -1.85
CA SER A 18 10.83 10.57 -2.31
C SER A 18 10.98 9.05 -2.47
N MET A 19 11.89 8.63 -3.36
CA MET A 19 12.18 7.22 -3.59
C MET A 19 12.61 6.49 -2.31
N SER A 20 13.31 7.18 -1.41
CA SER A 20 13.71 6.63 -0.10
C SER A 20 12.50 6.28 0.76
N VAL A 21 11.48 7.14 0.80
CA VAL A 21 10.25 6.87 1.56
C VAL A 21 9.50 5.69 0.95
N ILE A 22 9.37 5.64 -0.39
CA ILE A 22 8.73 4.52 -1.09
C ILE A 22 9.44 3.19 -0.78
N ASN A 23 10.78 3.20 -0.80
CA ASN A 23 11.58 2.02 -0.48
C ASN A 23 11.45 1.59 0.99
N LEU A 24 11.42 2.54 1.93
CA LEU A 24 11.21 2.25 3.35
C LEU A 24 9.89 1.51 3.56
N TYR A 25 8.78 2.06 3.06
CA TYR A 25 7.47 1.42 3.21
C TYR A 25 7.39 0.08 2.50
N PHE A 26 8.04 -0.08 1.34
CA PHE A 26 8.16 -1.38 0.69
C PHE A 26 8.83 -2.41 1.60
N TRP A 27 9.98 -2.09 2.20
CA TRP A 27 10.69 -3.00 3.09
C TRP A 27 9.93 -3.30 4.37
N VAL A 28 9.28 -2.30 4.97
CA VAL A 28 8.40 -2.50 6.14
C VAL A 28 7.30 -3.50 5.81
N GLY A 29 6.58 -3.29 4.68
CA GLY A 29 5.53 -4.20 4.24
C GLY A 29 6.06 -5.62 3.97
N LEU A 30 7.22 -5.73 3.33
CA LEU A 30 7.86 -7.01 3.02
C LEU A 30 8.26 -7.79 4.28
N VAL A 31 8.97 -7.15 5.21
CA VAL A 31 9.39 -7.77 6.47
C VAL A 31 8.18 -8.19 7.29
N SER A 32 7.18 -7.31 7.43
CA SER A 32 5.95 -7.65 8.15
C SER A 32 5.18 -8.80 7.51
N ALA A 33 5.15 -8.88 6.17
CA ALA A 33 4.52 -10.00 5.49
C ALA A 33 5.18 -11.33 5.85
N ILE A 34 6.52 -11.36 5.83
CA ILE A 34 7.32 -12.54 6.17
C ILE A 34 7.13 -12.91 7.64
N LEU A 35 7.23 -11.94 8.56
CA LEU A 35 7.04 -12.17 9.99
C LEU A 35 5.69 -12.84 10.27
N LEU A 36 4.60 -12.28 9.74
CA LEU A 36 3.25 -12.83 9.97
C LEU A 36 3.07 -14.26 9.47
N ARG A 37 3.85 -14.68 8.47
CA ARG A 37 3.83 -16.05 7.93
C ARG A 37 4.76 -16.98 8.70
N GLY A 38 5.86 -16.44 9.20
CA GLY A 38 6.80 -17.15 10.07
C GLY A 38 6.24 -17.48 11.46
N ILE A 39 5.14 -16.85 11.90
CA ILE A 39 4.52 -17.11 13.21
C ILE A 39 4.19 -18.58 13.40
N ILE A 40 3.65 -19.23 12.36
CA ILE A 40 3.24 -20.63 12.44
C ILE A 40 4.43 -21.53 12.83
N ILE A 41 5.60 -21.25 12.24
CA ILE A 41 6.84 -21.98 12.54
C ILE A 41 7.37 -21.57 13.90
N ALA A 42 7.39 -20.27 14.22
CA ALA A 42 7.93 -19.78 15.48
C ALA A 42 7.14 -20.23 16.71
N ASP A 43 5.81 -20.28 16.60
CA ASP A 43 4.90 -20.71 17.67
C ASP A 43 5.07 -22.19 18.00
N HIS A 44 5.45 -23.00 17.00
CA HIS A 44 5.81 -24.41 17.20
C HIS A 44 7.00 -24.59 18.15
N TYR A 45 8.02 -23.73 18.06
CA TYR A 45 9.23 -23.82 18.90
C TYR A 45 9.11 -23.06 20.22
N SER A 46 8.46 -21.89 20.22
CA SER A 46 8.33 -21.07 21.41
C SER A 46 7.19 -20.06 21.30
N VAL A 47 6.23 -20.19 22.21
CA VAL A 47 5.10 -19.26 22.35
C VAL A 47 5.58 -17.80 22.55
N PHE A 48 6.70 -17.59 23.24
CA PHE A 48 7.25 -16.24 23.43
C PHE A 48 7.69 -15.62 22.10
N TRP A 49 8.48 -16.36 21.31
CA TRP A 49 8.96 -15.89 20.00
C TRP A 49 7.82 -15.76 18.99
N GLY A 50 6.83 -16.66 19.02
CA GLY A 50 5.61 -16.56 18.23
C GLY A 50 4.88 -15.23 18.48
N LYS A 51 4.67 -14.87 19.75
CA LYS A 51 4.07 -13.58 20.13
C LYS A 51 4.92 -12.37 19.72
N ALA A 52 6.23 -12.41 19.95
CA ALA A 52 7.12 -11.30 19.57
C ALA A 52 7.08 -11.02 18.07
N ILE A 53 7.16 -12.07 17.25
CA ILE A 53 7.05 -12.00 15.78
C ILE A 53 5.67 -11.49 15.37
N TRP A 54 4.60 -11.94 16.05
CA TRP A 54 3.24 -11.47 15.79
C TRP A 54 3.13 -9.96 16.00
N TYR A 55 3.55 -9.44 17.16
CA TYR A 55 3.46 -7.99 17.45
C TYR A 55 4.26 -7.16 16.44
N LEU A 56 5.49 -7.56 16.11
CA LEU A 56 6.31 -6.87 15.12
C LEU A 56 5.69 -6.92 13.71
N GLY A 57 5.18 -8.09 13.32
CA GLY A 57 4.49 -8.30 12.05
C GLY A 57 3.26 -7.40 11.91
N VAL A 58 2.38 -7.41 12.92
CA VAL A 58 1.15 -6.60 12.94
C VAL A 58 1.46 -5.10 12.97
N ALA A 59 2.41 -4.66 13.81
CA ALA A 59 2.76 -3.25 13.91
C ALA A 59 3.31 -2.69 12.59
N GLY A 60 4.21 -3.42 11.92
CA GLY A 60 4.73 -2.98 10.64
C GLY A 60 3.69 -3.05 9.52
N TYR A 61 2.77 -4.02 9.54
CA TYR A 61 1.62 -4.02 8.61
C TYR A 61 0.69 -2.83 8.83
N LEU A 62 0.38 -2.50 10.08
CA LEU A 62 -0.43 -1.31 10.38
C LEU A 62 0.21 -0.06 9.78
N TRP A 63 1.51 0.12 10.01
CA TRP A 63 2.28 1.23 9.47
C TRP A 63 2.26 1.25 7.93
N PHE A 64 2.54 0.10 7.31
CA PHE A 64 2.56 -0.06 5.86
C PHE A 64 1.20 0.23 5.21
N PHE A 65 0.13 -0.38 5.71
CA PHE A 65 -1.21 -0.21 5.15
C PHE A 65 -1.78 1.18 5.41
N THR A 66 -1.42 1.83 6.52
CA THR A 66 -1.80 3.23 6.77
C THR A 66 -1.22 4.16 5.71
N HIS A 67 0.07 4.01 5.38
CA HIS A 67 0.68 4.77 4.29
C HIS A 67 0.01 4.47 2.96
N ARG A 68 -0.23 3.19 2.66
CA ARG A 68 -0.88 2.76 1.43
C ARG A 68 -2.29 3.31 1.26
N TYR A 69 -3.05 3.36 2.35
CA TYR A 69 -4.37 3.99 2.41
C TYR A 69 -4.27 5.50 2.10
N HIS A 70 -3.29 6.19 2.68
CA HIS A 70 -3.09 7.62 2.42
C HIS A 70 -2.75 7.92 0.95
N ILE A 71 -1.90 7.09 0.32
CA ILE A 71 -1.60 7.21 -1.12
C ILE A 71 -2.86 7.01 -1.96
N ALA A 72 -3.64 5.97 -1.66
CA ALA A 72 -4.88 5.69 -2.38
C ALA A 72 -5.88 6.86 -2.25
N LYS A 73 -6.01 7.42 -1.04
CA LYS A 73 -6.86 8.59 -0.77
C LYS A 73 -6.41 9.81 -1.58
N ARG A 74 -5.10 10.09 -1.65
CA ARG A 74 -4.55 11.20 -2.46
C ARG A 74 -4.85 11.01 -3.95
N ARG A 75 -4.61 9.82 -4.49
CA ARG A 75 -4.93 9.51 -5.90
C ARG A 75 -6.43 9.69 -6.18
N PHE A 76 -7.28 9.19 -5.29
CA PHE A 76 -8.73 9.31 -5.44
C PHE A 76 -9.20 10.78 -5.40
N SER A 77 -8.65 11.58 -4.48
CA SER A 77 -8.92 13.02 -4.39
C SER A 77 -8.54 13.75 -5.68
N VAL A 78 -7.36 13.47 -6.28
CA VAL A 78 -6.98 14.06 -7.58
C VAL A 78 -7.96 13.71 -8.69
N VAL A 79 -8.41 12.45 -8.79
CA VAL A 79 -9.39 12.04 -9.79
C VAL A 79 -10.74 12.75 -9.58
N LYS A 80 -11.19 12.86 -8.33
CA LYS A 80 -12.48 13.43 -7.95
C LYS A 80 -12.50 14.96 -8.08
N ASP A 81 -11.54 15.64 -7.47
CA ASP A 81 -11.55 17.10 -7.32
C ASP A 81 -11.24 17.83 -8.64
N LEU A 82 -10.58 17.15 -9.58
CA LEU A 82 -10.39 17.63 -10.95
C LEU A 82 -11.43 17.05 -11.94
N SER A 83 -12.36 16.21 -11.47
CA SER A 83 -13.33 15.47 -12.31
C SER A 83 -12.68 14.79 -13.53
N LEU A 84 -11.45 14.28 -13.38
CA LEU A 84 -10.64 13.82 -14.52
C LEU A 84 -11.34 12.74 -15.33
N LEU A 85 -12.00 11.79 -14.66
CA LEU A 85 -12.70 10.70 -15.32
C LEU A 85 -13.87 11.22 -16.20
N GLU A 86 -14.61 12.21 -15.72
CA GLU A 86 -15.73 12.80 -16.45
C GLU A 86 -15.22 13.57 -17.67
N LYS A 87 -14.19 14.41 -17.49
CA LYS A 87 -13.55 15.17 -18.57
C LYS A 87 -13.02 14.27 -19.67
N VAL A 88 -12.34 13.18 -19.29
CA VAL A 88 -11.80 12.19 -20.25
C VAL A 88 -12.94 11.48 -20.99
N ARG A 89 -13.98 11.03 -20.29
CA ARG A 89 -15.14 10.37 -20.92
C ARG A 89 -15.88 11.29 -21.90
N ALA A 90 -16.04 12.55 -21.55
CA ALA A 90 -16.68 13.56 -22.38
C ALA A 90 -15.78 14.13 -23.49
N ARG A 91 -14.52 13.64 -23.61
CA ARG A 91 -13.49 14.16 -24.54
C ARG A 91 -13.31 15.68 -24.44
N GLN A 92 -13.44 16.22 -23.23
CA GLN A 92 -13.20 17.63 -22.97
C GLN A 92 -11.71 17.96 -23.06
N LYS A 93 -11.39 19.20 -23.45
CA LYS A 93 -10.01 19.68 -23.46
C LYS A 93 -9.50 19.77 -22.01
N LEU A 94 -8.41 19.07 -21.71
CA LEU A 94 -7.77 19.09 -20.39
C LEU A 94 -7.01 20.40 -20.20
N SER A 95 -7.17 21.00 -19.01
CA SER A 95 -6.37 22.15 -18.59
C SER A 95 -4.95 21.72 -18.17
N GLU A 96 -4.04 22.68 -18.02
CA GLU A 96 -2.69 22.41 -17.50
C GLU A 96 -2.73 21.69 -16.14
N LYS A 97 -3.61 22.13 -15.25
CA LYS A 97 -3.84 21.50 -13.94
C LYS A 97 -4.35 20.05 -14.05
N ASP A 98 -5.18 19.77 -15.05
CA ASP A 98 -5.65 18.40 -15.29
C ASP A 98 -4.50 17.50 -15.77
N LEU A 99 -3.60 18.04 -16.61
CA LEU A 99 -2.40 17.33 -17.07
C LEU A 99 -1.43 17.06 -15.93
N GLU A 100 -1.17 18.03 -15.06
CA GLU A 100 -0.35 17.85 -13.85
C GLU A 100 -0.94 16.80 -12.90
N GLY A 101 -2.26 16.81 -12.72
CA GLY A 101 -2.96 15.80 -11.90
C GLY A 101 -2.82 14.40 -12.49
N MET A 102 -2.92 14.28 -13.81
CA MET A 102 -2.72 13.03 -14.52
C MET A 102 -1.26 12.55 -14.46
N GLU A 103 -0.30 13.46 -14.57
CA GLU A 103 1.13 13.16 -14.37
C GLU A 103 1.37 12.59 -12.97
N TYR A 104 0.84 13.25 -11.92
CA TYR A 104 0.92 12.74 -10.55
C TYR A 104 0.34 11.33 -10.41
N LEU A 105 -0.83 11.07 -11.01
CA LEU A 105 -1.47 9.75 -10.95
C LEU A 105 -0.59 8.69 -11.63
N LEU A 106 -0.13 8.95 -12.85
CA LEU A 106 0.69 8.02 -13.62
C LEU A 106 2.04 7.77 -12.94
N TRP A 107 2.71 8.83 -12.49
CA TRP A 107 3.96 8.73 -11.74
C TRP A 107 3.76 7.93 -10.46
N SER A 108 2.72 8.25 -9.67
CA SER A 108 2.49 7.57 -8.40
C SER A 108 2.20 6.09 -8.61
N LEU A 109 1.52 5.70 -9.70
CA LEU A 109 1.27 4.31 -10.07
C LEU A 109 2.54 3.60 -10.55
N SER A 110 3.39 4.29 -11.32
CA SER A 110 4.60 3.69 -11.91
C SER A 110 5.69 3.41 -10.87
N VAL A 111 5.87 4.27 -9.87
CA VAL A 111 6.86 4.07 -8.80
C VAL A 111 6.39 3.10 -7.72
N SER A 112 5.11 2.71 -7.76
CA SER A 112 4.50 1.91 -6.71
C SER A 112 4.91 0.44 -6.79
N LYS A 113 5.52 -0.08 -5.71
CA LYS A 113 5.98 -1.48 -5.61
C LYS A 113 4.87 -2.46 -5.20
N GLU A 114 3.62 -2.15 -5.52
CA GLU A 114 2.43 -2.89 -5.08
C GLU A 114 2.42 -4.31 -5.61
N ARG A 115 2.72 -4.46 -6.90
CA ARG A 115 2.77 -5.75 -7.59
C ARG A 115 3.78 -6.70 -6.94
N ALA A 116 4.96 -6.18 -6.58
CA ALA A 116 5.98 -6.96 -5.89
C ALA A 116 5.51 -7.38 -4.49
N ASN A 117 4.89 -6.48 -3.73
CA ASN A 117 4.32 -6.81 -2.42
C ASN A 117 3.24 -7.90 -2.53
N TYR A 118 2.33 -7.81 -3.51
CA TYR A 118 1.32 -8.83 -3.74
C TYR A 118 1.92 -10.18 -4.06
N LEU A 119 2.91 -10.21 -4.97
CA LEU A 119 3.58 -11.45 -5.35
C LEU A 119 4.28 -12.11 -4.15
N VAL A 120 5.05 -11.35 -3.37
CA VAL A 120 5.75 -11.89 -2.20
C VAL A 120 4.74 -12.41 -1.17
N ILE A 121 3.72 -11.61 -0.85
CA ILE A 121 2.67 -12.03 0.09
C ILE A 121 2.03 -13.34 -0.38
N SER A 122 1.65 -13.46 -1.64
CA SER A 122 1.05 -14.68 -2.19
C SER A 122 1.99 -15.88 -2.10
N VAL A 123 3.23 -15.75 -2.59
CA VAL A 123 4.22 -16.85 -2.61
C VAL A 123 4.56 -17.32 -1.20
N PHE A 124 4.88 -16.40 -0.29
CA PHE A 124 5.21 -16.77 1.09
C PHE A 124 4.00 -17.30 1.86
N SER A 125 2.77 -16.91 1.51
CA SER A 125 1.57 -17.52 2.10
C SER A 125 1.44 -18.98 1.69
N VAL A 126 1.65 -19.29 0.40
CA VAL A 126 1.62 -20.68 -0.09
C VAL A 126 2.69 -21.51 0.60
N ILE A 127 3.92 -20.99 0.72
CA ILE A 127 5.02 -21.65 1.42
C ILE A 127 4.66 -21.89 2.89
N ALA A 128 4.14 -20.88 3.60
CA ALA A 128 3.78 -21.00 5.00
C ALA A 128 2.70 -22.06 5.24
N ILE A 129 1.67 -22.10 4.39
CA ILE A 129 0.62 -23.13 4.47
C ILE A 129 1.22 -24.52 4.22
N ALA A 130 2.03 -24.68 3.18
CA ALA A 130 2.66 -25.96 2.86
C ALA A 130 3.56 -26.47 4.00
N LEU A 131 4.35 -25.58 4.61
CA LEU A 131 5.19 -25.91 5.77
C LEU A 131 4.35 -26.27 6.99
N SER A 132 3.32 -25.47 7.31
CA SER A 132 2.38 -25.76 8.42
C SER A 132 1.80 -27.16 8.28
N LEU A 133 1.20 -27.45 7.13
CA LEU A 133 0.56 -28.75 6.88
C LEU A 133 1.56 -29.90 6.95
N SER A 134 2.78 -29.69 6.46
CA SER A 134 3.81 -30.72 6.50
C SER A 134 4.28 -31.03 7.92
N LEU A 135 4.32 -30.03 8.80
CA LEU A 135 4.59 -30.20 10.23
C LEU A 135 3.41 -30.88 10.94
N ASP A 136 2.19 -30.39 10.70
CA ASP A 136 0.96 -30.90 11.34
C ASP A 136 0.69 -32.37 10.97
N LEU A 137 1.01 -32.78 9.74
CA LEU A 137 0.91 -34.16 9.27
C LEU A 137 2.12 -35.04 9.65
N GLY A 138 3.15 -34.47 10.29
CA GLY A 138 4.36 -35.19 10.67
C GLY A 138 5.23 -35.65 9.50
N ILE A 139 5.03 -35.08 8.30
CA ILE A 139 5.85 -35.34 7.11
C ILE A 139 7.25 -34.74 7.32
N LEU A 140 7.31 -33.54 7.90
CA LEU A 140 8.54 -32.91 8.35
C LEU A 140 8.67 -33.12 9.87
N LYS A 141 9.81 -33.65 10.28
CA LYS A 141 10.25 -33.65 11.68
C LYS A 141 11.34 -32.59 11.82
N LEU A 142 10.90 -31.37 12.11
CA LEU A 142 11.74 -30.18 12.27
C LEU A 142 11.88 -29.83 13.75
#